data_AF-A0AAD8Y2M7-F1
#
_entry.id   AF-A0AAD8Y2M7-F1
#
_cell.length_a   1.000
_cell.length_b   1.000
_cell.length_c   1.000
_cell.angle_alpha   90.00
_cell.angle_beta   90.00
_cell.angle_gamma   90.00
#
_symmetry.space_group_name_H-M   'P 1'
#
loop_
_entity.id
_entity.type
_entity.pdbx_description
1 polymer ?
#
loop_
_entity_poly.entity_id
_entity_poly.type
_entity_poly.pdbx_seq_one_letter_code
_entity_poly.pdbx_strand_id
1 'polypeptide(L)'
;MRDFVKAGMFPASSIKSGVKLLGDGKTFVKDKLLIEVPWASASAIAAIEAKGGYVTTVHYNRLALRAHLKPHKFPTKPKAARAPEGEGSMISTCYPRGHVHLPSICSIILIMRRGDT
;
A
#
# COMPACT_ATOMS: atom_id res chain seq x y z
N MET A 1 -1.71 -5.75 -5.65
CA MET A 1 -0.63 -5.79 -6.69
C MET A 1 -0.82 -6.83 -7.80
N ARG A 2 -1.35 -8.03 -7.53
CA ARG A 2 -1.61 -9.03 -8.58
C ARG A 2 -2.44 -8.48 -9.75
N ASP A 3 -3.37 -7.59 -9.46
CA ASP A 3 -4.30 -7.05 -10.45
C ASP A 3 -3.61 -6.16 -11.49
N PHE A 4 -2.53 -5.47 -11.14
CA PHE A 4 -1.73 -4.70 -12.10
C PHE A 4 -1.05 -5.57 -13.15
N VAL A 5 -0.62 -6.78 -12.75
CA VAL A 5 -0.03 -7.75 -13.67
C VAL A 5 -1.10 -8.36 -14.55
N LYS A 6 -2.28 -8.69 -13.99
CA LYS A 6 -3.41 -9.20 -14.77
C LYS A 6 -3.92 -8.18 -15.80
N ALA A 7 -3.92 -6.91 -15.44
CA ALA A 7 -4.26 -5.81 -16.32
C ALA A 7 -3.19 -5.51 -17.39
N GLY A 8 -2.03 -6.17 -17.35
CA GLY A 8 -0.95 -5.95 -18.31
C GLY A 8 -0.17 -4.65 -18.12
N MET A 9 -0.37 -3.91 -17.01
CA MET A 9 0.36 -2.66 -16.74
C MET A 9 1.87 -2.90 -16.55
N PHE A 10 2.22 -4.02 -15.92
CA PHE A 10 3.62 -4.37 -15.65
C PHE A 10 3.85 -5.87 -15.87
N PRO A 11 4.98 -6.26 -16.50
CA PRO A 11 5.36 -7.66 -16.55
C PRO A 11 5.83 -8.14 -15.18
N ALA A 12 5.38 -9.33 -14.77
CA ALA A 12 5.71 -9.92 -13.47
C ALA A 12 7.20 -10.23 -13.27
N SER A 13 8.05 -10.12 -14.30
CA SER A 13 9.51 -10.20 -14.20
C SER A 13 10.16 -8.88 -13.81
N SER A 14 9.53 -7.74 -14.10
CA SER A 14 10.08 -6.40 -13.82
C SER A 14 9.92 -6.01 -12.35
N ILE A 15 8.87 -6.51 -11.69
CA ILE A 15 8.58 -6.23 -10.28
C ILE A 15 9.49 -7.07 -9.37
N LYS A 16 10.65 -6.50 -9.01
CA LYS A 16 11.64 -7.14 -8.11
C LYS A 16 11.42 -6.80 -6.64
N SER A 17 11.15 -5.52 -6.36
CA SER A 17 11.03 -4.99 -4.99
C SER A 17 9.63 -4.50 -4.66
N GLY A 18 8.77 -4.32 -5.67
CA GLY A 18 7.41 -3.80 -5.50
C GLY A 18 7.12 -2.64 -6.44
N VAL A 19 5.99 -1.97 -6.19
CA VAL A 19 5.53 -0.82 -6.99
C VAL A 19 5.24 0.35 -6.04
N LYS A 20 5.67 1.55 -6.40
CA LYS A 20 5.39 2.78 -5.67
C LYS A 20 4.32 3.60 -6.39
N LEU A 21 3.29 4.04 -5.68
CA LEU A 21 2.28 4.95 -6.24
C LEU A 21 2.78 6.40 -6.22
N LEU A 22 2.76 7.02 -7.39
CA LEU A 22 3.12 8.42 -7.59
C LEU A 22 1.88 9.27 -7.82
N GLY A 23 2.00 10.57 -7.53
CA GLY A 23 0.91 11.52 -7.53
C GLY A 23 0.84 12.39 -8.77
N ASP A 24 1.41 11.98 -9.90
CA ASP A 24 1.50 12.84 -11.09
C ASP A 24 0.16 12.94 -11.85
N GLY A 25 -0.77 12.00 -11.62
CA GLY A 25 -2.05 11.89 -12.34
C GLY A 25 -3.31 12.13 -11.50
N LYS A 26 -3.26 12.94 -10.43
CA LYS A 26 -4.37 13.13 -9.46
C LYS A 26 -5.71 13.51 -10.10
N THR A 27 -5.67 14.21 -11.23
CA THR A 27 -6.85 14.70 -11.95
C THR A 27 -7.62 13.60 -12.67
N PHE A 28 -6.98 12.47 -12.98
CA PHE A 28 -7.58 11.37 -13.73
C PHE A 28 -8.31 10.34 -12.86
N VAL A 29 -8.16 10.43 -11.53
CA VAL A 29 -8.82 9.51 -10.59
C VAL A 29 -10.29 9.91 -10.45
N LYS A 30 -11.16 9.13 -11.10
CA LYS A 30 -12.62 9.34 -11.09
C LYS A 30 -13.32 8.41 -10.09
N ASP A 31 -12.83 7.18 -9.99
CA ASP A 31 -13.48 6.12 -9.23
C ASP A 31 -12.92 5.96 -7.82
N LYS A 32 -13.69 5.29 -6.97
CA LYS A 32 -13.25 4.86 -5.63
C LYS A 32 -12.31 3.67 -5.78
N LEU A 33 -11.04 3.86 -5.42
CA LEU A 33 -10.02 2.82 -5.55
C LEU A 33 -9.64 2.25 -4.18
N LEU A 34 -9.60 0.92 -4.09
CA LEU A 34 -8.98 0.18 -3.00
C LEU A 34 -7.66 -0.38 -3.52
N ILE A 35 -6.54 0.14 -3.03
CA ILE A 35 -5.22 -0.19 -3.59
C ILE A 35 -4.28 -0.73 -2.52
N GLU A 36 -3.80 -1.95 -2.76
CA GLU A 36 -2.75 -2.60 -1.98
C GLU A 36 -1.39 -2.49 -2.68
N VAL A 37 -0.47 -1.72 -2.10
CA VAL A 37 0.88 -1.45 -2.62
C VAL A 37 1.91 -1.36 -1.49
N PRO A 38 3.20 -1.64 -1.73
CA PRO A 38 4.22 -1.52 -0.69
C PRO A 38 4.57 -0.07 -0.36
N TRP A 39 4.52 0.83 -1.34
CA TRP A 39 4.82 2.25 -1.14
C TRP A 39 3.84 3.15 -1.88
N ALA A 40 3.55 4.31 -1.28
CA ALA A 40 2.75 5.36 -1.90
C ALA A 40 3.30 6.73 -1.48
N SER A 41 3.21 7.70 -2.38
CA SER A 41 3.50 9.10 -2.07
C SER A 41 2.32 9.76 -1.34
N ALA A 42 2.61 10.73 -0.47
CA ALA A 42 1.61 11.53 0.26
C ALA A 42 0.55 12.14 -0.68
N SER A 43 1.06 12.71 -1.77
CA SER A 43 0.28 13.29 -2.87
C SER A 43 -0.72 12.32 -3.49
N ALA A 44 -0.34 11.05 -3.66
CA ALA A 44 -1.20 10.03 -4.23
C ALA A 44 -2.27 9.55 -3.25
N ILE A 45 -1.91 9.37 -1.97
CA ILE A 45 -2.84 8.98 -0.90
C ILE A 45 -3.95 10.02 -0.76
N ALA A 46 -3.57 11.31 -0.68
CA ALA A 46 -4.54 12.41 -0.56
C ALA A 46 -5.52 12.45 -1.73
N ALA A 47 -5.06 12.19 -2.95
CA ALA A 47 -5.93 12.16 -4.13
C ALA A 47 -6.94 11.01 -4.09
N ILE A 48 -6.53 9.83 -3.62
CA ILE A 48 -7.39 8.64 -3.52
C ILE A 48 -8.39 8.78 -2.37
N GLU A 49 -7.95 9.29 -1.22
CA GLU A 49 -8.81 9.53 -0.05
C GLU A 49 -9.82 10.66 -0.30
N ALA A 50 -9.45 11.70 -1.07
CA ALA A 50 -10.38 12.76 -1.48
C ALA A 50 -11.55 12.23 -2.32
N LYS A 51 -11.39 11.10 -3.01
CA LYS A 51 -12.47 10.41 -3.75
C LYS A 51 -13.21 9.38 -2.89
N GLY A 52 -12.75 9.16 -1.65
CA GLY A 52 -13.29 8.17 -0.72
C GLY A 52 -12.83 6.74 -1.02
N GLY A 53 -11.62 6.59 -1.57
CA GLY A 53 -10.91 5.32 -1.69
C GLY A 53 -9.99 5.06 -0.49
N TYR A 54 -9.29 3.92 -0.52
CA TYR A 54 -8.38 3.50 0.52
C TYR A 54 -7.07 2.93 -0.05
N VAL A 55 -5.95 3.33 0.56
CA VAL A 55 -4.63 2.78 0.25
C VAL A 55 -4.12 2.00 1.46
N THR A 56 -3.70 0.76 1.24
CA THR A 56 -3.12 -0.12 2.25
C THR A 56 -1.68 -0.46 1.89
N THR A 57 -0.77 -0.24 2.84
CA THR A 57 0.65 -0.55 2.63
C THR A 57 1.00 -1.93 3.15
N VAL A 58 1.42 -2.81 2.23
CA VAL A 58 1.80 -4.20 2.54
C VAL A 58 3.23 -4.44 2.08
N HIS A 59 4.09 -4.77 3.04
CA HIS A 59 5.46 -5.17 2.76
C HIS A 59 5.53 -6.64 2.35
N TYR A 60 6.28 -6.93 1.28
CA TYR A 60 6.50 -8.28 0.79
C TYR A 60 7.99 -8.61 0.76
N ASN A 61 8.38 -9.72 1.36
CA ASN A 61 9.68 -10.32 1.09
C ASN A 61 9.77 -10.68 -0.41
N ARG A 62 10.97 -10.63 -1.00
CA ARG A 62 11.25 -10.95 -2.40
C ARG A 62 10.67 -12.30 -2.83
N LEU A 63 10.78 -13.33 -1.98
CA LEU A 63 10.24 -14.66 -2.26
C LEU A 63 8.70 -14.67 -2.18
N ALA A 64 8.13 -13.99 -1.19
CA ALA A 64 6.68 -13.86 -1.02
C ALA A 64 6.04 -13.06 -2.19
N LEU A 65 6.71 -12.02 -2.68
CA LEU A 65 6.24 -11.22 -3.82
C LEU A 65 6.16 -12.07 -5.10
N ARG A 66 7.19 -12.90 -5.36
CA ARG A 66 7.19 -13.83 -6.50
C ARG A 66 6.06 -14.84 -6.39
N ALA A 67 5.81 -15.38 -5.20
CA ALA A 67 4.71 -16.30 -4.96
C ALA A 67 3.33 -15.62 -5.12
N HIS A 68 3.22 -14.34 -4.74
CA HIS A 68 2.00 -13.56 -4.89
C HIS A 68 1.66 -13.29 -6.37
N LEU A 69 2.66 -12.92 -7.17
CA LEU A 69 2.50 -12.59 -8.59
C LEU A 69 2.39 -13.83 -9.50
N LYS A 70 3.15 -14.90 -9.23
CA LYS A 70 3.21 -16.11 -10.07
C LYS A 70 2.89 -17.37 -9.25
N PRO A 71 1.62 -17.58 -8.86
CA PRO A 71 1.25 -18.72 -8.02
C PRO A 71 1.49 -20.08 -8.72
N HIS A 72 1.44 -20.15 -10.05
CA HIS A 72 1.71 -21.38 -10.81
C HIS A 72 3.13 -21.94 -10.64
N LYS A 73 4.10 -21.12 -10.22
CA LYS A 73 5.49 -21.56 -10.01
C LYS A 73 5.75 -22.10 -8.60
N PHE A 74 4.80 -21.95 -7.69
CA PHE A 74 4.96 -22.29 -6.28
C PHE A 74 3.88 -23.29 -5.88
N PRO A 75 4.21 -24.58 -5.70
CA PRO A 75 3.24 -25.59 -5.27
C PRO A 75 2.74 -25.34 -3.84
N THR A 76 3.60 -24.79 -2.98
CA THR A 76 3.24 -24.36 -1.62
C THR A 76 3.52 -22.87 -1.47
N LYS A 77 2.55 -22.12 -0.94
CA LYS A 77 2.76 -20.70 -0.65
C LYS A 77 3.70 -20.58 0.55
N PRO A 78 4.84 -19.90 0.41
CA PRO A 78 5.71 -19.62 1.54
C PRO A 78 4.94 -18.78 2.56
N LYS A 79 5.05 -19.12 3.86
CA LYS A 79 4.51 -18.28 4.92
C LYS A 79 5.11 -16.89 4.77
N ALA A 80 4.26 -15.86 4.83
CA ALA A 80 4.75 -14.48 4.81
C ALA A 80 5.70 -14.30 5.99
N ALA A 81 6.91 -13.84 5.71
CA ALA A 81 7.84 -13.49 6.78
C ALA A 81 7.20 -12.38 7.60
N ARG A 82 7.25 -12.51 8.94
CA ARG A 82 6.97 -11.38 9.83
C ARG A 82 7.89 -10.24 9.40
N ALA A 83 7.34 -9.03 9.23
CA ALA A 83 8.16 -7.87 8.91
C ALA A 83 9.31 -7.80 9.95
N PRO A 84 10.56 -7.52 9.52
CA PRO A 84 11.68 -7.49 10.44
C PRO A 84 11.40 -6.48 11.55
N GLU A 85 11.58 -6.91 12.80
CA GLU A 85 11.46 -6.09 14.01
C GLU A 85 12.65 -5.10 14.03
N GLY A 86 12.56 -4.02 13.25
CA GLY A 86 13.65 -3.04 13.10
C GLY A 86 13.54 -2.18 11.83
N GLU A 87 12.87 -2.67 10.79
CA GLU A 87 12.58 -1.91 9.55
C GLU A 87 11.19 -1.28 9.59
N GLY A 88 10.65 -1.06 10.79
CA GLY A 88 9.43 -0.28 11.00
C GLY A 88 9.63 1.22 10.75
N SER A 89 10.88 1.71 10.78
CA SER A 89 11.20 3.15 10.80
C SER A 89 11.14 3.84 9.43
N MET A 90 11.43 3.12 8.33
CA MET A 90 11.40 3.70 6.98
C MET A 90 10.02 3.55 6.30
N ILE A 91 9.17 2.68 6.85
CA ILE A 91 7.75 2.58 6.47
C ILE A 91 6.92 3.57 7.30
N SER A 92 7.39 3.98 8.50
CA SER A 92 6.67 4.90 9.39
C SER A 92 6.92 6.38 9.14
N THR A 93 7.98 6.78 8.44
CA THR A 93 8.33 8.21 8.27
C THR A 93 7.61 8.89 7.10
N CYS A 94 6.91 8.14 6.24
CA CYS A 94 6.06 8.71 5.20
C CYS A 94 4.68 8.02 5.19
N TYR A 95 3.87 8.39 6.19
CA TYR A 95 2.45 8.05 6.42
C TYR A 95 2.18 6.71 7.14
N PRO A 96 1.66 6.76 8.39
CA PRO A 96 1.53 5.61 9.30
C PRO A 96 0.30 4.76 8.96
N ARG A 97 0.36 3.98 7.87
CA ARG A 97 -0.66 2.97 7.56
C ARG A 97 -0.05 1.59 7.31
N GLY A 98 1.02 1.27 8.04
CA GLY A 98 1.49 -0.11 8.17
C GLY A 98 0.44 -0.99 8.84
N HIS A 99 0.33 -2.24 8.41
CA HIS A 99 -0.71 -3.19 8.81
C HIS A 99 -0.58 -3.60 10.30
N VAL A 100 -1.10 -2.79 11.20
CA VAL A 100 -1.78 -3.21 12.44
C VAL A 100 -3.12 -2.49 12.46
N HIS A 101 -4.14 -3.16 11.96
CA HIS A 101 -5.52 -2.72 12.09
C HIS A 101 -5.91 -2.87 13.57
N LEU A 102 -5.77 -1.79 14.34
CA LEU A 102 -6.51 -1.60 15.59
C LEU A 102 -7.69 -0.68 15.26
N PRO A 103 -8.91 -1.23 15.08
CA PRO A 103 -10.10 -0.43 14.79
C PRO A 103 -10.63 0.27 16.04
N SER A 104 -9.88 1.20 16.62
CA SER A 104 -10.44 2.00 17.74
C SER A 104 -9.84 3.37 18.04
N ILE A 105 -8.79 3.86 17.36
CA ILE A 105 -8.11 5.10 17.82
C ILE A 105 -8.28 6.31 16.87
N CYS A 106 -8.77 6.13 15.64
CA CYS A 106 -8.82 7.25 14.67
C CYS A 106 -9.95 8.28 14.92
N SER A 107 -10.89 8.00 15.83
CA SER A 107 -11.98 8.94 16.15
C SER A 107 -11.56 10.09 17.07
N ILE A 108 -10.37 10.06 17.66
CA ILE A 108 -9.95 11.03 18.69
C ILE A 108 -9.06 12.17 18.15
N ILE A 109 -8.43 12.02 16.99
CA ILE A 109 -7.50 13.04 16.46
C ILE A 109 -8.19 14.08 15.55
N LEU A 110 -9.47 13.89 15.19
CA LEU A 110 -10.21 14.88 14.38
C LEU A 110 -10.87 16.01 15.20
N ILE A 111 -10.77 16.00 16.54
CA ILE A 111 -11.38 17.04 17.39
C ILE A 111 -10.40 18.19 17.70
N MET A 112 -9.08 18.01 17.55
CA MET A 112 -8.08 19.03 17.94
C MET A 112 -7.62 20.00 16.84
N ARG A 113 -8.27 20.05 15.66
CA ARG A 113 -7.98 21.05 14.61
C ARG A 113 -9.17 21.91 14.21
N ARG A 114 -10.10 22.14 15.14
CA ARG A 114 -11.09 23.22 15.05
C ARG A 114 -11.17 23.93 16.39
N GLY A 115 -10.24 24.84 16.61
CA GLY A 115 -10.21 25.63 17.83
C GLY A 115 -8.83 26.19 18.03
N ASP A 116 -8.47 27.15 17.19
CA ASP A 116 -7.68 28.32 17.57
C ASP A 116 -8.00 29.39 16.53
N THR A 117 -8.56 30.47 17.04
CA THR A 117 -8.95 31.72 16.38
C THR A 117 -7.81 32.35 15.58
#